data_AF-A0ABD1PZG4-F1
#
_entry.id   AF-A0ABD1PZG4-F1
#
_cell.length_a   1.000
_cell.length_b   1.000
_cell.length_c   1.000
_cell.angle_alpha   90.00
_cell.angle_beta   90.00
_cell.angle_gamma   90.00
#
_symmetry.space_group_name_H-M   'P 1'
#
loop_
_entity.id
_entity.type
_entity.pdbx_description
1 polymer ?
#
loop_
_entity_poly.entity_id
_entity_poly.type
_entity_poly.pdbx_seq_one_letter_code
_entity_poly.pdbx_strand_id
1 'polypeptide(L)'
;MSPKAYRSKALELHPDKRGDDLNAHADFQKLLTSYEFLKDEKARKLFDSLTRVKREKLQCQAQQNSKQRNMMSDLEERERSAIFLDPNARDREEENRISGKLKEEIARIRAMHTS
;
A
#
# COMPACT_ATOMS: atom_id res chain seq x y z
N MET A 1 -14.83 -10.69 24.27
CA MET A 1 -15.29 -9.55 25.09
C MET A 1 -15.91 -10.09 26.36
N SER A 2 -15.62 -9.52 27.54
CA SER A 2 -16.21 -10.04 28.78
C SER A 2 -17.71 -9.71 28.87
N PRO A 3 -18.54 -10.54 29.53
CA PRO A 3 -19.95 -10.24 29.73
C PRO A 3 -20.20 -8.89 30.41
N LYS A 4 -19.27 -8.47 31.29
CA LYS A 4 -19.31 -7.16 31.96
C LYS A 4 -19.09 -6.00 30.98
N ALA A 5 -18.10 -6.11 30.10
CA ALA A 5 -17.83 -5.09 29.08
C ALA A 5 -19.00 -4.99 28.08
N TYR A 6 -19.60 -6.12 27.72
CA TYR A 6 -20.80 -6.16 26.88
C TYR A 6 -21.97 -5.41 27.52
N ARG A 7 -22.30 -5.72 28.79
CA ARG A 7 -23.41 -5.06 29.49
C ARG A 7 -23.21 -3.55 29.60
N SER A 8 -21.99 -3.08 29.91
CA SER A 8 -21.68 -1.65 29.96
C SER A 8 -21.94 -0.98 28.61
N LYS A 9 -21.37 -1.55 27.53
CA LYS A 9 -21.52 -0.99 26.18
C LYS A 9 -22.95 -1.10 25.64
N ALA A 10 -23.66 -2.16 25.99
CA ALA A 10 -25.05 -2.35 25.59
C ALA A 10 -25.96 -1.29 26.22
N LEU A 11 -25.70 -0.89 27.47
CA LEU A 11 -26.42 0.21 28.12
C LEU A 11 -26.10 1.57 27.50
N GLU A 12 -24.85 1.80 27.12
CA GLU A 12 -24.41 3.04 26.46
C GLU A 12 -25.00 3.18 25.05
N LEU A 13 -25.03 2.08 24.28
CA LEU A 13 -25.43 2.07 22.88
C LEU A 13 -26.89 1.64 22.66
N HIS A 14 -27.70 1.52 23.72
CA HIS A 14 -29.08 1.06 23.58
C HIS A 14 -29.93 2.10 22.82
N PRO A 15 -30.71 1.69 21.80
CA PRO A 15 -31.54 2.61 21.02
C PRO A 15 -32.56 3.37 21.86
N ASP A 16 -33.11 2.75 22.92
CA ASP A 16 -34.05 3.40 23.86
C ASP A 16 -33.48 4.65 24.56
N LYS A 17 -32.15 4.69 24.79
CA LYS A 17 -31.48 5.84 25.41
C LYS A 17 -30.92 6.83 24.39
N ARG A 18 -30.91 6.47 23.11
CA ARG A 18 -30.31 7.23 22.00
C ARG A 18 -31.35 7.49 20.91
N GLY A 19 -32.54 7.96 21.32
CA GLY A 19 -33.69 8.17 20.44
C GLY A 19 -33.44 9.14 19.27
N ASP A 20 -32.49 10.07 19.43
CA ASP A 20 -32.13 11.06 18.40
C ASP A 20 -31.09 10.55 17.38
N ASP A 21 -30.46 9.40 17.62
CA ASP A 21 -29.43 8.83 16.74
C ASP A 21 -30.00 7.74 15.85
N LEU A 22 -30.15 8.05 14.56
CA LEU A 22 -30.61 7.12 13.53
C LEU A 22 -29.76 5.85 13.42
N ASN A 23 -28.48 5.92 13.84
CA ASN A 23 -27.55 4.79 13.80
C ASN A 23 -27.56 3.94 15.08
N ALA A 24 -28.29 4.34 16.12
CA ALA A 24 -28.26 3.65 17.42
C ALA A 24 -28.62 2.16 17.30
N HIS A 25 -29.59 1.83 16.44
CA HIS A 25 -29.96 0.44 16.19
C HIS A 25 -28.84 -0.34 15.49
N ALA A 26 -28.23 0.24 14.46
CA ALA A 26 -27.14 -0.38 13.71
C ALA A 26 -25.90 -0.60 14.59
N ASP A 27 -25.57 0.36 15.44
CA ASP A 27 -24.43 0.26 16.34
C ASP A 27 -24.66 -0.77 17.45
N PHE A 28 -25.90 -0.87 17.96
CA PHE A 28 -26.27 -1.93 18.90
C PHE A 28 -26.18 -3.32 18.25
N GLN A 29 -26.64 -3.46 17.00
CA GLN A 29 -26.50 -4.71 16.24
C GLN A 29 -25.02 -5.08 16.00
N LYS A 30 -24.16 -4.11 15.66
CA LYS A 30 -22.70 -4.34 15.53
C LYS A 30 -22.09 -4.79 16.85
N LEU A 31 -22.51 -4.21 17.97
CA LEU A 31 -22.05 -4.60 19.31
C LEU A 31 -22.44 -6.05 19.63
N LEU A 32 -23.69 -6.42 19.38
CA LEU A 32 -24.22 -7.76 19.61
C LEU A 32 -23.48 -8.80 18.77
N THR A 33 -23.40 -8.60 17.46
CA THR A 33 -22.72 -9.52 16.54
C THR A 33 -21.25 -9.70 16.89
N SER A 34 -20.56 -8.60 17.26
CA SER A 34 -19.17 -8.66 17.73
C SER A 34 -19.03 -9.41 19.04
N TYR A 35 -19.99 -9.26 19.97
CA TYR A 35 -20.01 -10.00 21.23
C TYR A 35 -20.21 -11.50 21.01
N GLU A 36 -21.19 -11.89 20.18
CA GLU A 36 -21.47 -13.29 19.85
C GLU A 36 -20.25 -13.96 19.21
N PHE A 37 -19.64 -13.29 18.25
CA PHE A 37 -18.42 -13.77 17.60
C PHE A 37 -17.24 -13.92 18.59
N LEU A 38 -17.03 -12.94 19.47
CA LEU A 38 -15.94 -12.98 20.46
C LEU A 38 -16.24 -13.85 21.69
N LYS A 39 -17.49 -14.28 21.87
CA LYS A 39 -17.90 -15.22 22.92
C LYS A 39 -17.51 -16.65 22.56
N ASP A 40 -17.57 -17.02 21.28
CA ASP A 40 -17.03 -18.29 20.81
C ASP A 40 -15.50 -18.28 20.87
N GLU A 41 -14.95 -19.19 21.67
CA GLU A 41 -13.52 -19.33 21.86
C GLU A 41 -12.80 -19.74 20.56
N LYS A 42 -13.42 -20.58 19.73
CA LYS A 42 -12.83 -21.05 18.47
C LYS A 42 -12.75 -19.89 17.47
N ALA A 43 -13.87 -19.18 17.27
CA ALA A 43 -13.92 -18.00 16.41
C ALA A 43 -12.91 -16.92 16.85
N ARG A 44 -12.83 -16.66 18.16
CA ARG A 44 -11.85 -15.72 18.74
C ARG A 44 -10.41 -16.14 18.45
N LYS A 45 -10.04 -17.39 18.68
CA LYS A 45 -8.68 -17.90 18.42
C LYS A 45 -8.28 -17.78 16.94
N LEU A 46 -9.20 -18.07 16.02
CA LEU A 46 -8.98 -17.92 14.58
C LEU A 46 -8.81 -16.45 14.18
N PHE A 47 -9.63 -15.56 14.74
CA PHE A 47 -9.51 -14.13 14.49
C PHE A 47 -8.18 -13.56 14.99
N ASP A 48 -7.79 -13.93 16.21
CA ASP A 48 -6.53 -13.49 16.82
C ASP A 48 -5.32 -14.01 16.02
N SER A 49 -5.35 -15.25 15.55
CA SER A 49 -4.27 -15.82 14.73
C SER A 49 -4.14 -15.12 13.38
N LEU A 50 -5.26 -14.86 12.68
CA LEU A 50 -5.26 -14.12 11.42
C LEU A 50 -4.76 -12.69 11.60
N THR A 51 -5.20 -12.02 12.66
CA THR A 51 -4.78 -10.64 12.96
C THR A 51 -3.30 -10.57 13.29
N ARG A 52 -2.77 -11.56 14.01
CA ARG A 52 -1.33 -11.69 14.29
C ARG A 52 -0.52 -11.83 13.00
N VAL A 53 -0.88 -12.78 12.13
CA VAL A 53 -0.18 -13.01 10.86
C VAL A 53 -0.20 -11.75 9.97
N LYS A 54 -1.35 -11.05 9.90
CA LYS A 54 -1.45 -9.78 9.16
C LYS A 54 -0.50 -8.72 9.71
N ARG A 55 -0.43 -8.57 11.04
CA ARG A 55 0.46 -7.59 11.68
C ARG A 55 1.93 -7.91 11.43
N GLU A 56 2.32 -9.17 11.59
CA GLU A 56 3.68 -9.63 11.32
C GLU A 56 4.06 -9.39 9.85
N LYS A 57 3.17 -9.73 8.90
CA LYS A 57 3.39 -9.46 7.48
C LYS A 57 3.61 -7.96 7.20
N LEU A 58 2.79 -7.09 7.78
CA LEU A 58 2.95 -5.64 7.63
C LEU A 58 4.29 -5.14 8.19
N GLN A 59 4.72 -5.66 9.35
CA GLN A 59 6.01 -5.32 9.94
C GLN A 59 7.19 -5.80 9.09
N CYS A 60 7.16 -7.06 8.64
CA CYS A 60 8.19 -7.60 7.77
C CYS A 60 8.26 -6.84 6.43
N GLN A 61 7.11 -6.51 5.84
CA GLN A 61 7.05 -5.74 4.60
C GLN A 61 7.63 -4.33 4.79
N ALA A 62 7.32 -3.66 5.91
CA ALA A 62 7.92 -2.36 6.22
C ALA A 62 9.45 -2.45 6.32
N GLN A 63 9.99 -3.52 6.93
CA GLN A 63 11.43 -3.75 7.02
C GLN A 63 12.08 -4.14 5.69
N GLN A 64 11.38 -4.89 4.83
CA GLN A 64 11.89 -5.21 3.51
C GLN A 64 11.90 -3.99 2.59
N ASN A 65 10.87 -3.15 2.66
CA ASN A 65 10.79 -1.92 1.89
C ASN A 65 11.91 -0.95 2.23
N SER A 66 12.32 -0.83 3.51
CA SER A 66 13.44 0.04 3.88
C SER A 66 14.77 -0.47 3.32
N LYS A 67 15.04 -1.78 3.39
CA LYS A 67 16.23 -2.40 2.78
C LYS A 67 16.26 -2.22 1.27
N GLN A 68 15.14 -2.47 0.60
CA GLN A 68 15.02 -2.28 -0.86
C GLN A 68 15.25 -0.83 -1.25
N ARG A 69 14.65 0.12 -0.52
CA ARG A 69 14.82 1.55 -0.76
C ARG A 69 16.28 1.98 -0.57
N ASN A 70 16.95 1.52 0.48
CA ASN A 70 18.36 1.84 0.71
C ASN A 70 19.24 1.27 -0.40
N MET A 71 19.01 0.03 -0.81
CA MET A 71 19.76 -0.59 -1.91
C MET A 71 19.53 0.12 -3.25
N MET A 72 18.29 0.53 -3.55
CA MET A 72 17.99 1.33 -4.73
C MET A 72 18.70 2.69 -4.69
N SER A 73 18.70 3.36 -3.54
CA SER A 73 19.38 4.65 -3.37
C SER A 73 20.90 4.53 -3.56
N ASP A 74 21.51 3.46 -3.02
CA ASP A 74 22.96 3.20 -3.17
C ASP A 74 23.33 2.91 -4.63
N LEU A 75 22.51 2.11 -5.33
CA LEU A 75 22.67 1.85 -6.76
C LEU A 75 22.52 3.13 -7.59
N GLU A 76 21.48 3.92 -7.34
CA GLU A 76 21.22 5.16 -8.06
C GLU A 76 22.35 6.18 -7.85
N GLU A 77 22.88 6.31 -6.64
CA GLU A 77 24.03 7.18 -6.35
C GLU A 77 25.29 6.72 -7.08
N ARG A 78 25.53 5.41 -7.14
CA ARG A 78 26.65 4.82 -7.87
C ARG A 78 26.52 5.02 -9.38
N GLU A 79 25.32 4.83 -9.93
CA GLU A 79 25.03 5.09 -11.34
C GLU A 79 25.21 6.57 -11.69
N ARG A 80 24.66 7.49 -10.87
CA ARG A 80 24.85 8.93 -11.05
C ARG A 80 26.32 9.34 -11.00
N SER A 81 27.08 8.78 -10.06
CA SER A 81 28.51 9.05 -9.94
C SER A 81 29.28 8.53 -11.13
N ALA A 82 28.99 7.31 -11.59
CA ALA A 82 29.60 6.73 -12.79
C ALA A 82 29.27 7.55 -14.05
N ILE A 83 28.04 8.03 -14.20
CA ILE A 83 27.64 8.93 -15.28
C ILE A 83 28.39 10.27 -15.20
N PHE A 84 28.58 10.82 -14.00
CA PHE A 84 29.31 12.07 -13.80
C PHE A 84 30.81 11.95 -14.08
N LEU A 85 31.42 10.82 -13.70
CA LEU A 85 32.85 10.54 -13.87
C LEU A 85 33.21 10.10 -15.29
N ASP A 86 32.23 9.69 -16.12
CA ASP A 86 32.45 9.30 -17.51
C ASP A 86 32.80 10.53 -18.36
N PRO A 87 34.06 10.68 -18.83
CA PRO A 87 34.49 11.82 -19.64
C PRO A 87 33.74 11.91 -20.96
N ASN A 88 33.24 10.78 -21.46
CA ASN A 88 32.54 10.68 -22.75
C ASN A 88 31.03 10.79 -22.58
N ALA A 89 30.50 11.06 -21.37
CA ALA A 89 29.07 11.14 -21.12
C ALA A 89 28.39 12.20 -22.02
N ARG A 90 29.07 13.33 -22.24
CA ARG A 90 28.59 14.39 -23.12
C ARG A 90 28.59 13.99 -24.58
N ASP A 91 29.65 13.34 -25.03
CA ASP A 91 29.77 12.85 -26.41
C ASP A 91 28.69 11.81 -26.71
N ARG A 92 28.42 10.92 -25.75
CA ARG A 92 27.36 9.91 -25.84
C ARG A 92 25.96 10.53 -25.85
N GLU A 93 25.74 11.62 -25.10
CA GLU A 93 24.48 12.38 -25.15
C GLU A 93 24.28 13.07 -26.50
N GLU A 94 25.35 13.68 -27.05
CA GLU A 94 25.38 14.30 -28.38
C GLU A 94 25.05 13.26 -29.46
N GLU A 95 25.71 12.08 -29.43
CA GLU A 95 25.45 10.96 -30.32
C GLU A 95 23.99 10.47 -30.23
N ASN A 96 23.44 10.36 -29.02
CA ASN A 96 22.05 9.97 -28.81
C ASN A 96 21.07 10.99 -29.41
N ARG A 97 21.35 12.30 -29.29
CA ARG A 97 20.55 13.36 -29.91
C ARG A 97 20.60 13.30 -31.44
N ILE A 98 21.79 13.11 -32.00
CA ILE A 98 21.99 12.99 -33.45
C ILE A 98 21.27 11.74 -33.98
N SER A 99 21.44 10.60 -33.30
CA SER A 99 20.78 9.33 -33.64
C SER A 99 19.25 9.44 -33.54
N GLY A 100 18.73 10.14 -32.54
CA GLY A 100 17.29 10.42 -32.40
C GLY A 100 16.73 11.22 -33.57
N LYS A 101 17.38 12.34 -33.93
CA LYS A 101 17.00 13.15 -35.09
C LYS A 101 17.05 12.36 -36.40
N LEU A 102 18.10 11.54 -36.57
CA LEU A 102 18.25 10.69 -37.74
C LEU A 102 17.14 9.64 -37.84
N LYS A 103 16.79 8.99 -36.73
CA LYS A 103 15.68 8.03 -36.67
C LYS A 103 14.35 8.69 -37.02
N GLU A 104 14.11 9.90 -36.53
CA GLU A 104 12.90 10.66 -36.82
C GLU A 104 12.80 11.03 -38.30
N GLU A 105 13.92 11.46 -38.90
CA GLU A 105 13.98 11.75 -40.33
C GLU A 105 13.75 10.49 -41.18
N ILE A 106 14.36 9.37 -40.80
CA ILE A 106 14.13 8.07 -41.44
C ILE A 106 12.66 7.67 -41.34
N ALA A 107 12.02 7.89 -40.19
CA ALA A 107 10.60 7.60 -39.99
C ALA A 107 9.72 8.50 -40.89
N ARG A 108 10.04 9.79 -41.00
CA ARG A 108 9.37 10.72 -41.92
C ARG A 108 9.48 10.27 -43.38
N ILE A 109 10.68 9.96 -43.84
CA ILE A 109 10.94 9.51 -45.22
C ILE A 109 10.20 8.20 -45.51
N ARG A 110 10.25 7.23 -44.57
CA ARG A 110 9.51 5.97 -44.71
C ARG A 110 8.01 6.19 -44.80
N ALA A 111 7.45 7.07 -43.97
CA ALA A 111 6.03 7.40 -44.01
C ALA A 111 5.61 8.06 -45.33
N MET A 112 6.45 8.93 -45.89
CA MET A 112 6.20 9.57 -47.19
C MET A 112 6.25 8.59 -48.37
N HIS A 113 7.05 7.51 -48.27
CA HIS A 113 7.23 6.52 -49.32
C HIS A 113 6.33 5.27 -49.18
N THR A 114 5.52 5.18 -48.14
CA THR A 114 4.53 4.09 -47.93
C THR A 114 3.13 4.40 -48.47
N SER A 115 3.01 5.31 -49.45
CA SER A 115 1.79 5.54 -50.24
C SER A 115 1.93 4.98 -51.65
#